data_AF-A0A8J7YBW8-F1
#
_entry.id   AF-A0A8J7YBW8-F1
#
_cell.length_a   1.000
_cell.length_b   1.000
_cell.length_c   1.000
_cell.angle_alpha   90.00
_cell.angle_beta   90.00
_cell.angle_gamma   90.00
#
_symmetry.space_group_name_H-M   'P 1'
#
loop_
_entity.id
_entity.type
_entity.pdbx_description
1 polymer ?
#
loop_
_entity_poly.entity_id
_entity_poly.type
_entity_poly.pdbx_seq_one_letter_code
_entity_poly.pdbx_strand_id
1 'polypeptide(L)'
;MILRFALGVALTAALLTVSAPAVSTARADAADAAVERQLSTLAERLRTMVATDSATRGPGARRVVTVNLPEENPTSAAVAGLRFHTRRGIGFASWRVHDAMHTRRLVDVPIRSAGGPLWLGDPGDHRLVFALELRDGRRVVTVRRLSASEGAGGTERSAGGPVDA
;
A
#
# COMPACT_ATOMS: atom_id res chain seq x y z
N MET A 1 -40.04 -38.34 -2.53
CA MET A 1 -38.63 -37.95 -2.73
C MET A 1 -38.46 -36.46 -2.97
N ILE A 2 -39.32 -35.81 -3.79
CA ILE A 2 -39.28 -34.36 -4.06
C ILE A 2 -39.32 -33.46 -2.81
N LEU A 3 -40.17 -33.76 -1.82
CA LEU A 3 -40.28 -32.95 -0.60
C LEU A 3 -38.98 -32.97 0.24
N ARG A 4 -38.28 -34.11 0.28
CA ARG A 4 -37.00 -34.26 0.99
C ARG A 4 -35.88 -33.49 0.29
N PHE A 5 -35.89 -33.47 -1.03
CA PHE A 5 -34.94 -32.69 -1.84
C PHE A 5 -35.16 -31.18 -1.66
N ALA A 6 -36.41 -30.71 -1.72
CA ALA A 6 -36.74 -29.32 -1.50
C ALA A 6 -36.35 -28.84 -0.09
N LEU A 7 -36.56 -29.68 0.94
CA LEU A 7 -36.13 -29.37 2.30
C LEU A 7 -34.60 -29.25 2.42
N GLY A 8 -33.86 -30.15 1.76
CA GLY A 8 -32.40 -30.11 1.73
C GLY A 8 -31.88 -28.81 1.10
N VAL A 9 -32.40 -28.46 -0.08
CA VAL A 9 -32.02 -27.23 -0.80
C VAL A 9 -32.37 -25.98 0.01
N ALA A 10 -33.56 -25.92 0.61
CA ALA A 10 -33.98 -24.79 1.44
C ALA A 10 -33.09 -24.65 2.69
N LEU A 11 -32.70 -25.76 3.32
CA LEU A 11 -31.81 -25.76 4.47
C LEU A 11 -30.40 -25.28 4.09
N THR A 12 -29.84 -25.75 2.97
CA THR A 12 -28.53 -25.29 2.49
C THR A 12 -28.56 -23.80 2.14
N ALA A 13 -29.62 -23.32 1.47
CA ALA A 13 -29.79 -21.90 1.16
C ALA A 13 -29.93 -21.04 2.42
N ALA A 14 -30.68 -21.50 3.42
CA ALA A 14 -30.79 -20.82 4.71
C ALA A 14 -29.44 -20.74 5.43
N LEU A 15 -28.67 -21.84 5.45
CA LEU A 15 -27.32 -21.90 6.03
C LEU A 15 -26.33 -20.98 5.29
N LEU A 16 -26.37 -20.95 3.96
CA LEU A 16 -25.54 -20.08 3.12
C LEU A 16 -25.86 -18.61 3.37
N THR A 17 -27.15 -18.27 3.50
CA THR A 17 -27.61 -16.90 3.77
C THR A 17 -27.13 -16.40 5.13
N VAL A 18 -27.15 -17.27 6.15
CA VAL A 18 -26.67 -16.95 7.50
C VAL A 18 -25.14 -16.89 7.59
N SER A 19 -24.43 -17.67 6.77
CA SER A 19 -22.96 -17.79 6.84
C SER A 19 -22.21 -16.78 5.98
N ALA A 20 -22.83 -16.26 4.90
CA ALA A 20 -22.21 -15.30 4.01
C ALA A 20 -21.67 -14.03 4.71
N PRO A 21 -22.39 -13.40 5.68
CA PRO A 21 -21.88 -12.22 6.38
C PRO A 21 -20.62 -12.49 7.18
N ALA A 22 -20.55 -13.63 7.89
CA ALA A 22 -19.41 -13.97 8.74
C ALA A 22 -18.12 -14.16 7.93
N VAL A 23 -18.21 -14.80 6.76
CA VAL A 23 -17.06 -14.97 5.88
C VAL A 23 -16.63 -13.63 5.26
N SER A 24 -17.59 -12.75 4.93
CA SER A 24 -17.27 -11.39 4.45
C SER A 24 -16.47 -10.59 5.47
N THR A 25 -16.88 -10.61 6.74
CA THR A 25 -16.18 -9.92 7.82
C THR A 25 -14.77 -10.48 8.03
N ALA A 26 -14.63 -11.81 8.07
CA ALA A 26 -13.31 -12.44 8.23
C ALA A 26 -12.34 -12.09 7.09
N ARG A 27 -12.82 -11.99 5.85
CA ARG A 27 -12.03 -11.55 4.70
C ARG A 27 -11.61 -10.08 4.81
N ALA A 28 -12.49 -9.22 5.31
CA ALA A 28 -12.21 -7.81 5.55
C ALA A 28 -11.15 -7.65 6.65
N ASP A 29 -11.29 -8.36 7.76
CA ASP A 29 -10.34 -8.35 8.88
C ASP A 29 -8.96 -8.85 8.44
N ALA A 30 -8.91 -9.89 7.61
CA ALA A 30 -7.66 -10.40 7.06
C ALA A 30 -6.95 -9.36 6.15
N ALA A 31 -7.71 -8.66 5.30
CA ALA A 31 -7.19 -7.60 4.44
C ALA A 31 -6.69 -6.41 5.26
N ASP A 32 -7.47 -5.98 6.25
CA ASP A 32 -7.10 -4.88 7.15
C ASP A 32 -5.83 -5.22 7.93
N ALA A 33 -5.76 -6.41 8.53
CA ALA A 33 -4.59 -6.85 9.27
C ALA A 33 -3.34 -6.96 8.37
N ALA A 34 -3.48 -7.31 7.09
CA ALA A 34 -2.37 -7.34 6.16
C ALA A 34 -1.81 -5.94 5.87
N VAL A 35 -2.68 -4.98 5.56
CA VAL A 35 -2.27 -3.57 5.34
C VAL A 35 -1.68 -2.98 6.62
N GLU A 36 -2.30 -3.23 7.76
CA GLU A 36 -1.89 -2.71 9.06
C GLU A 36 -0.48 -3.18 9.44
N ARG A 37 -0.13 -4.44 9.16
CA ARG A 37 1.24 -4.96 9.33
C ARG A 37 2.24 -4.25 8.43
N GLN A 38 1.92 -4.08 7.15
CA GLN A 38 2.81 -3.38 6.20
C GLN A 38 3.04 -1.92 6.61
N LEU A 39 1.97 -1.21 7.01
CA LEU A 39 2.05 0.17 7.48
C LEU A 39 2.79 0.30 8.81
N SER A 40 2.70 -0.71 9.69
CA SER A 40 3.52 -0.78 10.92
C SER A 40 5.01 -0.81 10.59
N THR A 41 5.41 -1.71 9.68
CA THR A 41 6.80 -1.83 9.25
C THR A 41 7.28 -0.56 8.53
N LEU A 42 6.43 0.04 7.69
CA LEU A 42 6.74 1.30 7.03
C LEU A 42 6.92 2.44 8.04
N ALA A 43 6.02 2.57 9.02
CA ALA A 43 6.10 3.58 10.07
C ALA A 43 7.44 3.50 10.82
N GLU A 44 7.84 2.29 11.21
CA GLU A 44 9.12 2.08 11.89
C GLU A 44 10.30 2.49 11.02
N ARG A 45 10.34 2.05 9.75
CA ARG A 45 11.40 2.43 8.80
C ARG A 45 11.48 3.94 8.58
N LEU A 46 10.34 4.62 8.49
CA LEU A 46 10.28 6.07 8.32
C LEU A 46 10.75 6.80 9.59
N ARG A 47 10.39 6.31 10.77
CA ARG A 47 10.88 6.85 12.05
C ARG A 47 12.39 6.70 12.18
N THR A 48 12.92 5.52 11.86
CA THR A 48 14.37 5.30 11.82
C THR A 48 15.03 6.26 10.85
N MET A 49 14.52 6.38 9.62
CA MET A 49 15.06 7.31 8.61
C MET A 49 15.07 8.77 9.11
N VAL A 50 14.01 9.24 9.77
CA VAL A 50 13.95 10.61 10.31
C VAL A 50 14.88 10.81 11.51
N ALA A 51 15.12 9.75 12.29
CA ALA A 51 15.99 9.78 13.46
C ALA A 51 17.48 9.72 13.10
N THR A 52 17.85 8.88 12.13
CA THR A 52 19.26 8.61 11.79
C THR A 52 19.77 9.46 10.64
N ASP A 53 18.91 9.78 9.67
CA ASP A 53 19.36 10.39 8.42
C ASP A 53 19.20 11.92 8.47
N SER A 54 20.18 12.64 7.91
CA SER A 54 20.13 14.09 7.80
C SER A 54 19.28 14.53 6.61
N ALA A 55 18.33 15.43 6.85
CA ALA A 55 17.56 16.06 5.78
C ALA A 55 18.46 17.00 4.97
N THR A 56 18.58 16.79 3.66
CA THR A 56 19.37 17.64 2.77
C THR A 56 18.46 18.47 1.86
N ARG A 57 18.99 19.55 1.27
CA ARG A 57 18.28 20.39 0.28
C ARG A 57 18.19 19.74 -1.13
N GLY A 58 18.39 18.43 -1.22
CA GLY A 58 18.44 17.66 -2.48
C GLY A 58 17.99 16.21 -2.26
N PRO A 59 18.45 15.24 -3.08
CA PRO A 59 18.26 13.82 -2.83
C PRO A 59 18.84 13.42 -1.46
N GLY A 60 18.05 13.57 -0.39
CA GLY A 60 18.41 13.09 0.93
C GLY A 60 18.34 11.57 1.01
N ALA A 61 18.22 11.05 2.22
CA ALA A 61 18.01 9.62 2.43
C ALA A 61 16.76 9.15 1.67
N ARG A 62 16.91 8.09 0.87
CA ARG A 62 15.84 7.48 0.08
C ARG A 62 15.64 6.03 0.54
N ARG A 63 14.39 5.64 0.70
CA ARG A 63 13.99 4.27 1.00
C ARG A 63 12.92 3.85 -0.01
N VAL A 64 13.17 2.73 -0.67
CA VAL A 64 12.19 2.09 -1.55
C VAL A 64 11.43 1.07 -0.73
N VAL A 65 10.10 1.14 -0.77
CA VAL A 65 9.21 0.21 -0.07
C VAL A 65 8.18 -0.30 -1.05
N THR A 66 8.01 -1.61 -1.12
CA THR A 66 6.89 -2.24 -1.82
C THR A 66 5.73 -2.35 -0.84
N VAL A 67 4.60 -1.76 -1.19
CA VAL A 67 3.33 -1.93 -0.49
C VAL A 67 2.45 -2.80 -1.38
N ASN A 68 1.96 -3.90 -0.83
CA ASN A 68 1.05 -4.79 -1.53
C ASN A 68 -0.38 -4.48 -1.07
N LEU A 69 -1.23 -4.06 -2.00
CA LEU A 69 -2.66 -3.90 -1.77
C LEU A 69 -3.35 -5.23 -2.05
N PRO A 70 -3.99 -5.87 -1.05
CA PRO A 70 -4.71 -7.12 -1.23
C PRO A 70 -5.73 -7.02 -2.37
N GLU A 71 -5.63 -7.95 -3.32
CA GLU A 71 -6.66 -8.16 -4.33
C GLU A 71 -7.82 -8.95 -3.72
N GLU A 72 -9.03 -8.79 -4.29
CA GLU A 72 -10.16 -9.62 -3.90
C GLU A 72 -9.86 -11.08 -4.19
N ASN A 73 -9.89 -11.91 -3.14
CA ASN A 73 -9.68 -13.35 -3.27
C ASN A 73 -10.59 -14.10 -2.28
N PRO A 74 -10.73 -15.43 -2.42
CA PRO A 74 -11.64 -16.23 -1.58
C PRO A 74 -11.36 -16.14 -0.08
N THR A 75 -10.22 -15.57 0.32
CA THR A 75 -9.74 -15.45 1.71
C THR A 75 -9.51 -14.02 2.17
N SER A 76 -9.65 -13.00 1.31
CA SER A 76 -9.33 -11.60 1.62
C SER A 76 -10.15 -10.63 0.77
N ALA A 77 -10.64 -9.57 1.38
CA ALA A 77 -11.37 -8.51 0.69
C ALA A 77 -10.41 -7.56 -0.05
N ALA A 78 -10.88 -6.95 -1.14
CA ALA A 78 -10.12 -5.91 -1.82
C ALA A 78 -10.01 -4.63 -0.97
N VAL A 79 -8.84 -4.00 -1.05
CA VAL A 79 -8.62 -2.66 -0.49
C VAL A 79 -8.91 -1.63 -1.57
N ALA A 80 -9.94 -0.81 -1.36
CA ALA A 80 -10.44 0.17 -2.32
C ALA A 80 -9.49 1.38 -2.52
N GLY A 81 -8.52 1.53 -1.62
CA GLY A 81 -7.33 2.33 -1.89
C GLY A 81 -6.58 2.78 -0.66
N LEU A 82 -5.36 3.26 -0.89
CA LEU A 82 -4.43 3.77 0.12
C LEU A 82 -3.97 5.19 -0.24
N ARG A 83 -3.97 6.08 0.76
CA ARG A 83 -3.59 7.48 0.62
C ARG A 83 -2.64 7.93 1.72
N PHE A 84 -1.57 8.60 1.34
CA PHE A 84 -0.68 9.31 2.25
C PHE A 84 -1.08 10.78 2.35
N HIS A 85 -1.11 11.33 3.56
CA HIS A 85 -1.47 12.72 3.79
C HIS A 85 -0.83 13.25 5.07
N THR A 86 -0.89 14.57 5.25
CA THR A 86 -0.42 15.26 6.45
C THR A 86 -1.60 15.84 7.21
N ARG A 87 -1.62 15.67 8.53
CA ARG A 87 -2.55 16.34 9.43
C ARG A 87 -1.77 16.92 10.61
N ARG A 88 -1.90 18.23 10.87
CA ARG A 88 -1.18 18.93 11.96
C ARG A 88 0.35 18.70 11.95
N GLY A 89 0.97 18.65 10.76
CA GLY A 89 2.41 18.43 10.62
C GLY A 89 2.88 16.99 10.79
N ILE A 90 1.97 16.05 11.00
CA ILE A 90 2.26 14.62 11.18
C ILE A 90 1.83 13.87 9.92
N GLY A 91 2.62 12.89 9.50
CA GLY A 91 2.35 12.02 8.36
C GLY A 91 1.42 10.86 8.71
N PHE A 92 0.35 10.70 7.94
CA PHE A 92 -0.64 9.64 8.08
C PHE A 92 -0.81 8.85 6.78
N ALA A 93 -1.21 7.59 6.93
CA ALA A 93 -1.79 6.76 5.88
C ALA A 93 -3.24 6.47 6.21
N SER A 94 -4.12 6.57 5.21
CA SER A 94 -5.51 6.11 5.31
C SER A 94 -5.79 5.11 4.21
N TRP A 95 -6.51 4.05 4.55
CA TRP A 95 -6.95 3.04 3.59
C TRP A 95 -8.40 2.66 3.83
N ARG A 96 -9.05 2.13 2.79
CA ARG A 96 -10.44 1.69 2.85
C ARG A 96 -10.53 0.20 2.54
N VAL A 97 -11.17 -0.55 3.43
CA VAL A 97 -11.53 -1.96 3.24
C VAL A 97 -13.06 -2.03 3.28
N HIS A 98 -13.70 -2.47 2.19
CA HIS A 98 -15.16 -2.31 2.01
C HIS A 98 -15.63 -0.88 2.35
N ASP A 99 -16.52 -0.72 3.33
CA ASP A 99 -17.08 0.56 3.77
C ASP A 99 -16.34 1.18 4.97
N ALA A 100 -15.31 0.51 5.49
CA ALA A 100 -14.55 0.97 6.65
C ALA A 100 -13.32 1.79 6.22
N MET A 101 -13.20 3.00 6.77
CA MET A 101 -12.02 3.86 6.59
C MET A 101 -11.11 3.75 7.80
N HIS A 102 -9.87 3.36 7.56
CA HIS A 102 -8.84 3.21 8.58
C HIS A 102 -7.80 4.31 8.40
N THR A 103 -7.20 4.77 9.49
CA THR A 103 -6.18 5.81 9.46
C THR A 103 -5.10 5.54 10.49
N ARG A 104 -3.85 5.59 10.06
CA ARG A 104 -2.69 5.31 10.90
C ARG A 104 -1.64 6.42 10.80
N ARG A 105 -1.06 6.76 11.95
CA ARG A 105 0.10 7.64 12.05
C ARG A 105 1.35 6.89 11.62
N LEU A 106 2.10 7.45 10.68
CA LEU A 106 3.36 6.88 10.19
C LEU A 106 4.56 7.52 10.89
N VAL A 107 4.67 8.84 10.77
CA VAL A 107 5.88 9.57 11.16
C VAL A 107 5.53 10.97 11.63
N ASP A 108 6.38 11.54 12.48
CA ASP A 108 6.16 12.81 13.19
C ASP A 108 6.55 14.05 12.38
N VAL A 109 6.80 13.84 11.09
CA VAL A 109 7.08 14.88 10.10
C VAL A 109 6.02 14.82 8.99
N PRO A 110 5.76 15.94 8.29
CA PRO A 110 4.79 15.95 7.22
C PRO A 110 5.19 15.00 6.08
N ILE A 111 4.20 14.29 5.53
CA ILE A 111 4.34 13.50 4.30
C ILE A 111 3.68 14.25 3.14
N ARG A 112 4.42 14.43 2.04
CA ARG A 112 3.96 15.08 0.80
C ARG A 112 4.20 14.17 -0.39
N SER A 113 3.28 14.14 -1.33
CA SER A 113 3.52 13.47 -2.59
C SER A 113 4.30 14.37 -3.56
N ALA A 114 5.29 13.82 -4.25
CA ALA A 114 6.20 14.59 -5.08
C ALA A 114 5.63 15.02 -6.45
N GLY A 115 4.38 14.62 -6.78
CA GLY A 115 3.79 14.84 -8.11
C GLY A 115 2.26 14.91 -8.13
N GLY A 116 1.63 15.44 -7.07
CA GLY A 116 0.17 15.48 -6.94
C GLY A 116 -0.40 14.35 -6.07
N PRO A 117 -1.72 14.27 -5.86
CA PRO A 117 -2.32 13.33 -4.91
C PRO A 117 -1.92 11.89 -5.20
N LEU A 118 -1.20 11.24 -4.27
CA LEU A 118 -0.83 9.83 -4.42
C LEU A 118 -1.95 8.96 -3.86
N TRP A 119 -2.81 8.50 -4.76
CA TRP A 119 -3.83 7.49 -4.49
C TRP A 119 -3.40 6.16 -5.13
N LEU A 120 -3.41 5.10 -4.33
CA LEU A 120 -3.15 3.74 -4.78
C LEU A 120 -4.49 3.02 -4.75
N GLY A 121 -5.17 2.96 -5.90
CA GLY A 121 -6.51 2.36 -6.01
C GLY A 121 -6.53 0.98 -6.65
N ASP A 122 -5.49 0.66 -7.42
CA ASP A 122 -5.36 -0.66 -8.03
C ASP A 122 -4.88 -1.67 -6.99
N PRO A 123 -5.35 -2.91 -7.01
CA PRO A 123 -4.76 -3.99 -6.20
C PRO A 123 -3.37 -4.38 -6.75
N GLY A 124 -2.57 -5.04 -5.91
CA GLY A 124 -1.25 -5.55 -6.27
C GLY A 124 -0.07 -4.79 -5.66
N ASP A 125 1.12 -4.98 -6.26
CA ASP A 125 2.38 -4.44 -5.75
C ASP A 125 2.64 -3.01 -6.22
N HIS A 126 2.79 -2.11 -5.25
CA HIS A 126 3.14 -0.72 -5.48
C HIS A 126 4.50 -0.41 -4.87
N ARG A 127 5.47 -0.15 -5.74
CA ARG A 127 6.77 0.36 -5.32
C ARG A 127 6.68 1.86 -5.06
N LEU A 128 6.95 2.26 -3.84
CA LEU A 128 6.96 3.63 -3.38
C LEU A 128 8.37 4.02 -2.98
N VAL A 129 8.78 5.24 -3.34
CA VAL A 129 10.03 5.84 -2.88
C VAL A 129 9.69 6.91 -1.88
N PHE A 130 10.18 6.73 -0.66
CA PHE A 130 10.15 7.73 0.40
C PHE A 130 11.51 8.43 0.44
N ALA A 131 11.52 9.76 0.45
CA ALA A 131 12.74 10.54 0.59
C ALA A 131 12.59 11.57 1.72
N LEU A 132 13.65 11.77 2.49
CA LEU A 132 13.71 12.83 3.49
C LEU A 132 14.32 14.09 2.89
N GLU A 133 13.52 15.15 2.78
CA GLU A 133 13.92 16.43 2.19
C GLU A 133 13.82 17.55 3.22
N LEU A 134 14.70 18.56 3.09
CA LEU A 134 14.55 19.82 3.80
C LEU A 134 13.84 20.84 2.88
N ARG A 135 12.59 21.19 3.22
CA ARG A 135 11.79 22.20 2.50
C ARG A 135 11.38 23.31 3.46
N ASP A 136 11.59 24.56 3.07
CA ASP A 136 11.28 25.74 3.89
C ASP A 136 11.87 25.65 5.32
N GLY A 137 13.07 25.07 5.44
CA GLY A 137 13.74 24.84 6.72
C GLY A 137 13.13 23.73 7.59
N ARG A 138 12.14 22.98 7.09
CA ARG A 138 11.48 21.88 7.79
C ARG A 138 11.77 20.54 7.12
N ARG A 139 11.87 19.49 7.93
CA ARG A 139 12.00 18.11 7.45
C ARG A 139 10.65 17.64 6.92
N VAL A 140 10.63 17.16 5.67
CA VAL A 140 9.43 16.65 5.01
C VAL A 140 9.78 15.31 4.38
N VAL A 141 8.92 14.31 4.57
CA VAL A 141 9.03 13.05 3.85
C VAL A 141 8.26 13.19 2.54
N THR A 142 8.95 13.07 1.41
CA THR A 142 8.30 13.02 0.10
C THR A 142 8.03 11.57 -0.29
N VAL A 143 6.89 11.31 -0.94
CA VAL A 143 6.51 9.99 -1.45
C VAL A 143 6.21 10.09 -2.94
N ARG A 144 6.73 9.14 -3.73
CA ARG A 144 6.37 8.96 -5.14
C ARG A 144 6.20 7.49 -5.48
N ARG A 145 5.32 7.19 -6.44
CA ARG A 145 5.25 5.86 -7.05
C ARG A 145 6.45 5.70 -7.98
N LEU A 146 7.13 4.58 -7.88
CA LEU A 146 8.10 4.15 -8.89
C LEU A 146 7.31 3.45 -10.00
N SER A 147 7.38 3.99 -11.20
CA SER A 147 6.78 3.34 -12.37
C SER A 147 7.52 2.03 -12.65
N ALA A 148 6.81 0.97 -13.05
CA ALA A 148 7.44 -0.33 -13.34
C ALA A 148 8.57 -0.24 -14.39
N SER A 149 8.54 0.78 -15.26
CA SER A 149 9.57 1.05 -16.27
C SER A 149 10.90 1.57 -15.72
N GLU A 150 10.96 2.13 -14.51
CA GLU A 150 12.23 2.63 -13.91
C GLU A 150 13.07 1.50 -13.27
N GLY A 151 12.53 0.30 -13.10
CA GLY A 151 13.22 -0.85 -12.51
C GLY A 151 13.91 -1.79 -13.51
N ALA A 152 13.71 -1.60 -14.81
CA ALA A 152 14.20 -2.49 -15.88
C ALA A 152 15.34 -1.89 -16.71
N GLY A 153 15.93 -0.77 -16.31
CA GLY A 153 16.95 -0.03 -17.07
C GLY A 153 18.39 -0.28 -16.63
N GLY A 154 18.79 -1.53 -16.37
CA GLY A 154 20.04 -1.80 -15.66
C GLY A 154 20.85 -3.02 -16.06
N THR A 155 20.71 -3.57 -17.27
CA THR A 155 21.68 -4.56 -17.80
C THR A 155 21.59 -4.63 -19.32
N GLU A 156 22.31 -3.74 -20.01
CA GLU A 156 23.01 -4.06 -21.25
C GLU A 156 24.08 -2.98 -21.50
N ARG A 157 25.22 -3.15 -20.82
CA ARG A 157 26.51 -2.62 -21.27
C ARG A 157 27.25 -3.77 -21.95
N SER A 158 27.98 -3.44 -23.01
CA SER A 158 28.91 -4.28 -23.81
C SER A 158 28.21 -5.20 -24.82
N ALA A 159 28.62 -5.31 -26.08
CA ALA A 159 29.76 -4.74 -26.81
C ALA A 159 29.53 -4.97 -28.31
N GLY A 160 30.16 -4.17 -29.17
CA GLY A 160 30.23 -4.46 -30.61
C GLY A 160 30.50 -3.22 -31.44
N GLY A 161 31.75 -2.77 -31.48
CA GLY A 161 32.19 -1.76 -32.45
C GLY A 161 32.18 -2.33 -33.89
N PRO A 162 32.09 -1.47 -34.91
CA PRO A 162 32.15 -1.92 -36.29
C PRO A 162 33.61 -2.17 -36.67
N VAL A 163 33.90 -3.41 -37.08
CA VAL A 163 35.04 -3.74 -37.92
C VAL A 163 34.48 -4.46 -39.14
N ASP A 164 34.41 -3.76 -40.26
CA ASP A 164 34.53 -4.39 -41.57
C ASP A 164 35.28 -3.45 -42.50
N ALA A 165 36.14 -4.09 -43.29
CA ALA A 165 37.25 -3.57 -44.08
C ALA A 165 36.84 -2.95 -45.42
#